data_AF-A0A9X8VEJ1-F1
#
_entry.id   AF-A0A9X8VEJ1-F1
#
_cell.length_a   1.000
_cell.length_b   1.000
_cell.length_c   1.000
_cell.angle_alpha   90.00
_cell.angle_beta   90.00
_cell.angle_gamma   90.00
#
_symmetry.space_group_name_H-M   'P 1'
#
loop_
_entity.id
_entity.type
_entity.pdbx_description
1 polymer ?
#
loop_
_entity_poly.entity_id
_entity_poly.type
_entity_poly.pdbx_seq_one_letter_code
_entity_poly.pdbx_strand_id
1 'polypeptide(L)'
;RLAAEYGGPVPDDMLGMAINSAYGRSQNQLHIHLTCLREDVRRQLQAERPYIQEQWRPLPDKLLRHTYYARRVMQPAVMGIYPIKDLADYFHLSPPQLAEYGVVVVPTTFAGRQGFILLASKRGWDVGNRASVESLLDKECAILPR
;
A
#
# COMPACT_ATOMS: atom_id res chain seq x y z
N ARG A 1 1.43 10.60 16.18
CA ARG A 1 2.76 11.22 16.05
C ARG A 1 2.83 12.10 14.80
N LEU A 2 2.54 11.58 13.59
CA LEU A 2 2.44 12.39 12.37
C LEU A 2 1.57 13.65 12.51
N ALA A 3 0.30 13.51 12.95
CA ALA A 3 -0.58 14.67 13.14
C ALA A 3 -0.08 15.68 14.19
N ALA A 4 0.66 15.20 15.21
CA ALA A 4 1.24 16.07 16.23
C ALA A 4 2.51 16.77 15.72
N GLU A 5 3.34 16.09 14.92
CA GLU A 5 4.51 16.66 14.24
C GLU A 5 4.10 17.66 13.15
N TYR A 6 2.97 17.42 12.48
CA TYR A 6 2.39 18.33 11.49
C TYR A 6 1.60 19.50 12.12
N GLY A 7 1.23 19.41 13.39
CA GLY A 7 0.46 20.46 14.08
C GLY A 7 -1.04 20.48 13.74
N GLY A 8 -1.58 19.41 13.16
CA GLY A 8 -2.99 19.31 12.77
C GLY A 8 -3.39 17.93 12.24
N PRO A 9 -4.69 17.69 12.00
CA PRO A 9 -5.14 16.44 11.40
C PRO A 9 -4.57 16.28 9.98
N VAL A 10 -4.07 15.08 9.68
CA VAL A 10 -3.63 14.69 8.33
C VAL A 10 -4.78 13.95 7.66
N PRO A 11 -5.20 14.32 6.43
CA PRO A 11 -6.22 13.58 5.71
C PRO A 11 -5.84 12.10 5.53
N ASP A 12 -6.75 11.18 5.85
CA ASP A 12 -6.49 9.74 5.81
C ASP A 12 -6.06 9.25 4.41
N ASP A 13 -6.56 9.88 3.35
CA ASP A 13 -6.23 9.54 1.96
C ASP A 13 -4.84 10.03 1.51
N MET A 14 -4.10 10.69 2.41
CA MET A 14 -2.69 11.02 2.26
C MET A 14 -1.78 10.06 3.02
N LEU A 15 -2.31 9.14 3.83
CA LEU A 15 -1.53 8.20 4.62
C LEU A 15 -1.40 6.85 3.93
N GLY A 16 -0.32 6.14 4.22
CA GLY A 16 -0.12 4.76 3.80
C GLY A 16 0.60 3.93 4.86
N MET A 17 0.23 2.65 4.92
CA MET A 17 0.91 1.65 5.73
C MET A 17 1.59 0.64 4.82
N ALA A 18 2.90 0.45 4.94
CA ALA A 18 3.65 -0.44 4.06
C ALA A 18 4.46 -1.48 4.86
N ILE A 19 4.51 -2.70 4.35
CA ILE A 19 5.36 -3.79 4.83
C ILE A 19 6.19 -4.27 3.64
N ASN A 20 7.50 -4.08 3.72
CA ASN A 20 8.42 -4.56 2.72
C ASN A 20 8.54 -6.10 2.73
N SER A 21 8.83 -6.67 1.57
CA SER A 21 9.24 -8.07 1.49
C SER A 21 10.52 -8.32 2.30
N ALA A 22 10.83 -9.59 2.57
CA ALA A 22 12.09 -9.96 3.22
C ALA A 22 13.33 -9.51 2.45
N TYR A 23 13.20 -9.33 1.14
CA TYR A 23 14.28 -8.87 0.26
C TYR A 23 14.28 -7.35 0.05
N GLY A 24 13.20 -6.66 0.40
CA GLY A 24 13.04 -5.22 0.27
C GLY A 24 13.40 -4.45 1.54
N ARG A 25 13.83 -5.13 2.61
CA ARG A 25 14.18 -4.55 3.92
C ARG A 25 15.62 -4.88 4.31
N SER A 26 16.22 -4.03 5.15
CA SER A 26 17.55 -4.24 5.74
C SER A 26 17.50 -4.90 7.12
N GLN A 27 16.40 -4.76 7.85
CA GLN A 27 16.20 -5.33 9.18
C GLN A 27 15.41 -6.64 9.10
N ASN A 28 15.82 -7.66 9.87
CA ASN A 28 15.12 -8.95 9.92
C ASN A 28 13.99 -8.99 10.98
N GLN A 29 13.41 -7.85 11.30
CA GLN A 29 12.23 -7.72 12.16
C GLN A 29 11.05 -7.22 11.31
N LEU A 30 9.87 -7.78 11.53
CA LEU A 30 8.65 -7.25 10.95
C LEU A 30 8.42 -5.83 11.48
N HIS A 31 8.41 -4.84 10.58
CA HIS A 31 8.07 -3.47 10.90
C HIS A 31 7.13 -2.92 9.83
N ILE A 32 6.19 -2.09 10.27
CA ILE A 32 5.22 -1.42 9.41
C ILE A 32 5.68 0.03 9.27
N HIS A 33 5.86 0.49 8.05
CA HIS A 33 6.08 1.91 7.76
C HIS A 33 4.72 2.59 7.74
N LEU A 34 4.52 3.63 8.54
CA LEU A 34 3.31 4.46 8.53
C LEU A 34 3.74 5.91 8.35
N THR A 35 3.50 6.47 7.17
CA THR A 35 3.77 7.88 6.86
C THR A 35 2.90 8.32 5.68
N CYS A 36 3.09 9.53 5.19
CA CYS A 36 2.40 10.04 4.01
C CYS A 36 2.73 9.21 2.76
N LEU A 37 1.78 9.12 1.84
CA LEU A 37 2.03 8.69 0.46
C LEU A 37 2.87 9.75 -0.25
N ARG A 38 3.69 9.30 -1.21
CA ARG A 38 4.19 10.23 -2.22
C ARG A 38 3.02 10.82 -3.00
N GLU A 39 3.17 12.08 -3.40
CA GLU A 39 2.12 12.80 -4.12
C GLU A 39 1.78 12.16 -5.48
N ASP A 40 2.81 11.76 -6.24
CA ASP A 40 2.66 11.08 -7.53
C ASP A 40 1.89 9.75 -7.38
N VAL A 41 2.22 8.96 -6.36
CA VAL A 41 1.54 7.71 -6.03
C VAL A 41 0.08 7.96 -5.65
N ARG A 42 -0.22 8.93 -4.80
CA ARG A 42 -1.62 9.26 -4.42
C ARG A 42 -2.43 9.64 -5.65
N ARG A 43 -1.91 10.50 -6.52
CA ARG A 43 -2.59 10.94 -7.75
C ARG A 43 -2.86 9.75 -8.68
N GLN A 44 -1.88 8.86 -8.85
CA GLN A 44 -2.07 7.65 -9.67
C GLN A 44 -3.11 6.71 -9.08
N LEU A 45 -3.08 6.44 -7.77
CA LEU A 45 -4.09 5.60 -7.10
C LEU A 45 -5.50 6.19 -7.22
N GLN A 46 -5.64 7.52 -7.21
CA GLN A 46 -6.93 8.18 -7.43
C GLN A 46 -7.44 7.99 -8.87
N ALA A 47 -6.55 8.08 -9.86
CA ALA A 47 -6.87 7.84 -11.27
C ALA A 47 -7.24 6.37 -11.53
N GLU A 48 -6.54 5.44 -10.87
CA GLU A 48 -6.74 3.99 -11.02
C GLU A 48 -7.93 3.44 -10.24
N ARG A 49 -8.44 4.22 -9.28
CA ARG A 49 -9.52 3.84 -8.37
C ARG A 49 -10.75 3.19 -9.05
N PRO A 50 -11.23 3.63 -10.23
CA PRO A 50 -12.34 2.98 -10.93
C PRO A 50 -12.07 1.52 -11.34
N TYR A 51 -10.81 1.13 -11.51
CA TYR A 51 -10.40 -0.21 -11.94
C TYR A 51 -10.13 -1.17 -10.78
N ILE A 52 -10.03 -0.65 -9.54
CA ILE A 52 -9.74 -1.45 -8.34
C ILE A 52 -11.02 -2.13 -7.85
N GLN A 53 -11.04 -3.46 -7.91
CA GLN A 53 -12.19 -4.30 -7.56
C GLN A 53 -12.01 -5.02 -6.22
N GLU A 54 -13.06 -5.70 -5.75
CA GLU A 54 -13.03 -6.45 -4.48
C GLU A 54 -12.16 -7.71 -4.53
N GLN A 55 -11.87 -8.21 -5.73
CA GLN A 55 -10.88 -9.25 -5.96
C GLN A 55 -9.55 -8.61 -6.33
N TRP A 56 -8.45 -9.24 -5.89
CA TRP A 56 -7.11 -8.85 -6.32
C TRP A 56 -7.00 -8.90 -7.84
N ARG A 57 -6.52 -7.80 -8.44
CA ARG A 57 -6.21 -7.68 -9.86
C ARG A 57 -4.99 -6.79 -10.05
N PRO A 58 -4.17 -6.99 -11.09
CA PRO A 58 -3.11 -6.03 -11.41
C PRO A 58 -3.71 -4.65 -11.69
N LEU A 59 -3.06 -3.59 -11.23
CA LEU A 59 -3.34 -2.24 -11.68
C LEU A 59 -3.05 -2.14 -13.19
N PRO A 60 -3.84 -1.35 -13.95
CA PRO A 60 -3.56 -1.05 -15.35
C PRO A 60 -2.15 -0.51 -15.56
N ASP A 61 -1.75 0.50 -14.78
CA ASP A 61 -0.40 1.06 -14.83
C ASP A 61 0.47 0.64 -13.64
N LYS A 62 1.78 0.66 -13.89
CA LYS A 62 2.80 0.40 -12.86
C LYS A 62 2.94 1.60 -11.93
N LEU A 63 3.11 1.34 -10.63
CA LEU A 63 3.52 2.36 -9.66
C LEU A 63 5.04 2.33 -9.54
N LEU A 64 5.70 3.47 -9.76
CA LEU A 64 7.16 3.58 -9.72
C LEU A 64 7.88 2.51 -10.55
N ARG A 65 7.36 2.21 -11.75
CA ARG A 65 7.87 1.19 -12.70
C ARG A 65 7.70 -0.27 -12.24
N HIS A 66 6.95 -0.52 -11.18
CA HIS A 66 6.69 -1.87 -10.68
C HIS A 66 5.21 -2.23 -10.75
N THR A 67 4.97 -3.51 -11.01
CA THR A 67 3.64 -4.12 -11.06
C THR A 67 3.10 -4.22 -9.65
N TYR A 68 1.86 -3.76 -9.47
CA TYR A 68 1.12 -3.91 -8.23
C TYR A 68 -0.22 -4.57 -8.53
N TYR A 69 -0.58 -5.55 -7.70
CA TYR A 69 -1.95 -5.99 -7.57
C TYR A 69 -2.65 -5.07 -6.58
N ALA A 70 -3.91 -4.77 -6.84
CA ALA A 70 -4.77 -3.96 -5.99
C ALA A 70 -6.07 -4.69 -5.66
N ARG A 71 -6.58 -4.44 -4.45
CA ARG A 71 -7.88 -4.90 -3.98
C ARG A 71 -8.58 -3.78 -3.22
N ARG A 72 -9.87 -3.60 -3.48
CA ARG A 72 -10.76 -2.71 -2.75
C ARG A 72 -11.35 -3.44 -1.55
N VAL A 73 -11.39 -2.74 -0.41
CA VAL A 73 -12.10 -3.19 0.80
C VAL A 73 -13.05 -2.07 1.25
N MET A 74 -14.35 -2.36 1.28
CA MET A 74 -15.40 -1.38 1.61
C MET A 74 -15.78 -1.46 3.09
N GLN A 75 -15.03 -0.78 3.95
CA GLN A 75 -15.30 -0.72 5.38
C GLN A 75 -14.81 0.60 5.99
N PRO A 76 -15.46 1.10 7.05
CA PRO A 76 -15.14 2.40 7.63
C PRO A 76 -13.87 2.42 8.48
N ALA A 77 -13.41 1.25 8.95
CA ALA A 77 -12.24 1.13 9.82
C ALA A 77 -11.35 -0.02 9.36
N VAL A 78 -10.05 0.06 9.66
CA VAL A 78 -9.07 -0.98 9.31
C VAL A 78 -9.22 -2.25 10.17
N MET A 79 -9.93 -2.17 11.30
CA MET A 79 -10.18 -3.33 12.15
C MET A 79 -10.88 -4.44 11.36
N GLY A 80 -10.33 -5.66 11.45
CA GLY A 80 -10.84 -6.82 10.73
C GLY A 80 -10.31 -6.96 9.30
N ILE A 81 -9.50 -6.01 8.79
CA ILE A 81 -8.73 -6.22 7.55
C ILE A 81 -7.45 -6.97 7.92
N TYR A 82 -7.18 -8.07 7.21
CA TYR A 82 -5.95 -8.85 7.39
C TYR A 82 -5.19 -8.92 6.06
N PRO A 83 -4.56 -7.83 5.58
CA PRO A 83 -4.05 -7.72 4.21
C PRO A 83 -3.07 -8.83 3.82
N ILE A 84 -2.23 -9.26 4.78
CA ILE A 84 -1.25 -10.33 4.59
C ILE A 84 -1.95 -11.68 4.40
N LYS A 85 -2.96 -11.98 5.24
CA LYS A 85 -3.74 -13.21 5.14
C LYS A 85 -4.57 -13.20 3.85
N ASP A 86 -5.25 -12.10 3.57
CA ASP A 86 -6.03 -11.88 2.35
C ASP A 86 -5.22 -12.10 1.07
N LEU A 87 -3.96 -11.67 1.06
CA LEU A 87 -3.03 -11.90 -0.05
C LEU A 87 -2.60 -13.37 -0.13
N ALA A 88 -2.23 -13.95 1.01
CA ALA A 88 -1.76 -15.33 1.10
C ALA A 88 -2.84 -16.33 0.66
N ASP A 89 -4.09 -16.11 1.08
CA ASP A 89 -5.23 -16.94 0.70
C ASP A 89 -5.49 -16.85 -0.81
N TYR A 90 -5.48 -15.63 -1.39
CA TYR A 90 -5.77 -15.43 -2.82
C TYR A 90 -4.74 -16.07 -3.74
N PHE A 91 -3.45 -15.97 -3.42
CA PHE A 91 -2.37 -16.55 -4.23
C PHE A 91 -1.94 -17.95 -3.76
N HIS A 92 -2.62 -18.53 -2.76
CA HIS A 92 -2.27 -19.82 -2.14
C HIS A 92 -0.79 -19.90 -1.73
N LEU A 93 -0.30 -18.87 -1.04
CA LEU A 93 1.12 -18.72 -0.72
C LEU A 93 1.52 -19.52 0.52
N SER A 94 2.61 -20.26 0.40
CA SER A 94 3.38 -20.74 1.56
C SER A 94 4.11 -19.58 2.25
N PRO A 95 4.53 -19.72 3.53
CA PRO A 95 5.26 -18.66 4.22
C PRO A 95 6.53 -18.17 3.51
N PRO A 96 7.37 -19.03 2.90
CA PRO A 96 8.52 -18.57 2.11
C PRO A 96 8.12 -17.76 0.88
N GLN A 97 7.04 -18.13 0.20
CA GLN A 97 6.54 -17.38 -0.96
C GLN A 97 5.96 -16.03 -0.54
N LEU A 98 5.23 -15.99 0.59
CA LEU A 98 4.69 -14.75 1.16
C LEU A 98 5.82 -13.76 1.50
N ALA A 99 6.98 -14.24 1.94
CA ALA A 99 8.14 -13.40 2.24
C ALA A 99 8.70 -12.64 1.01
N GLU A 100 8.30 -13.01 -0.21
CA GLU A 100 8.67 -12.31 -1.44
C GLU A 100 7.76 -11.12 -1.76
N TYR A 101 6.65 -10.96 -1.04
CA TYR A 101 5.68 -9.89 -1.27
C TYR A 101 5.89 -8.72 -0.31
N GLY A 102 5.71 -7.53 -0.83
CA GLY A 102 5.45 -6.33 -0.06
C GLY A 102 3.97 -5.98 -0.13
N VAL A 103 3.41 -5.47 0.96
CA VAL A 103 1.97 -5.16 1.09
C VAL A 103 1.81 -3.70 1.53
N VAL A 104 0.83 -3.00 0.96
CA VAL A 104 0.48 -1.63 1.35
C VAL A 104 -1.02 -1.53 1.61
N VAL A 105 -1.40 -0.72 2.59
CA VAL A 105 -2.79 -0.33 2.88
C VAL A 105 -2.90 1.17 2.77
N VAL A 106 -3.85 1.63 1.96
CA VAL A 106 -4.14 3.06 1.74
C VAL A 106 -5.60 3.31 2.08
N PRO A 107 -5.92 4.11 3.12
CA PRO A 107 -7.27 4.59 3.34
C PRO A 107 -7.72 5.44 2.14
N THR A 108 -8.99 5.30 1.76
CA THR A 108 -9.55 6.09 0.66
C THR A 108 -11.07 6.15 0.79
N THR A 109 -11.71 6.77 -0.19
CA THR A 109 -13.16 6.67 -0.38
C THR A 109 -13.46 6.02 -1.72
N PHE A 110 -14.53 5.26 -1.81
CA PHE A 110 -15.11 4.78 -3.07
C PHE A 110 -16.55 5.26 -3.13
N ALA A 111 -16.88 6.07 -4.15
CA ALA A 111 -18.19 6.69 -4.30
C ALA A 111 -18.71 7.35 -3.00
N GLY A 112 -17.84 8.10 -2.31
CA GLY A 112 -18.18 8.82 -1.06
C GLY A 112 -18.19 7.96 0.21
N ARG A 113 -18.02 6.63 0.11
CA ARG A 113 -17.97 5.72 1.27
C ARG A 113 -16.51 5.41 1.62
N GLN A 114 -16.19 5.41 2.92
CA GLN A 114 -14.88 5.02 3.40
C GLN A 114 -14.52 3.58 2.99
N GLY A 115 -13.25 3.36 2.71
CA GLY A 115 -12.69 2.07 2.36
C GLY A 115 -11.17 2.11 2.30
N PHE A 116 -10.59 1.02 1.80
CA PHE A 116 -9.15 0.85 1.71
C PHE A 116 -8.78 0.26 0.36
N ILE A 117 -7.62 0.69 -0.16
CA ILE A 117 -6.91 -0.01 -1.23
C ILE A 117 -5.83 -0.85 -0.55
N LEU A 118 -5.87 -2.15 -0.77
CA LEU A 118 -4.75 -3.04 -0.49
C LEU A 118 -3.91 -3.16 -1.75
N LEU A 119 -2.60 -2.98 -1.64
CA LEU A 119 -1.66 -3.18 -2.73
C LEU A 119 -0.70 -4.30 -2.39
N ALA A 120 -0.26 -5.04 -3.39
CA ALA A 120 0.77 -6.05 -3.26
C ALA A 120 1.72 -6.03 -4.46
N SER A 121 3.01 -6.09 -4.21
CA SER A 121 4.03 -6.31 -5.25
C SER A 121 4.93 -7.47 -4.84
N LYS A 122 5.35 -8.27 -5.81
CA LYS A 122 6.24 -9.42 -5.58
C LYS A 122 7.63 -9.13 -6.12
N ARG A 123 8.64 -9.58 -5.39
CA ARG A 123 10.01 -9.65 -5.90
C ARG A 123 10.06 -10.38 -7.24
N GLY A 124 10.76 -9.79 -8.19
CA GLY A 124 11.06 -10.39 -9.49
C GLY A 124 9.94 -10.30 -10.54
N TRP A 125 8.79 -9.69 -10.26
CA TRP A 125 7.79 -9.39 -11.30
C TRP A 125 8.30 -8.38 -12.33
N ASP A 126 9.17 -7.46 -11.90
CA ASP A 126 9.81 -6.49 -12.77
C ASP A 126 11.31 -6.43 -12.50
N VAL A 127 12.07 -5.97 -13.50
CA VAL A 127 13.53 -5.78 -13.38
C VAL A 127 13.83 -4.88 -12.19
N GLY A 128 14.67 -5.37 -11.28
CA GLY A 128 15.09 -4.64 -10.07
C GLY A 128 14.05 -4.59 -8.95
N ASN A 129 12.85 -5.16 -9.11
CA ASN A 129 11.82 -5.12 -8.08
C ASN A 129 12.16 -6.05 -6.90
N ARG A 130 12.50 -5.47 -5.76
CA ARG A 130 12.72 -6.18 -4.48
C ARG A 130 11.47 -6.22 -3.59
N ALA A 131 10.34 -5.71 -4.08
CA ALA A 131 9.12 -5.46 -3.31
C ALA A 131 9.40 -4.62 -2.04
N SER A 132 10.21 -3.56 -2.21
CA SER A 132 10.41 -2.49 -1.23
C SER A 132 9.30 -1.46 -1.41
N VAL A 133 8.11 -1.82 -0.93
CA VAL A 133 6.88 -1.05 -1.13
C VAL A 133 6.80 0.20 -0.25
N GLU A 134 7.70 0.37 0.73
CA GLU A 134 7.88 1.66 1.43
C GLU A 134 8.24 2.79 0.47
N SER A 135 8.76 2.47 -0.72
CA SER A 135 9.03 3.44 -1.79
C SER A 135 7.79 4.20 -2.27
N LEU A 136 6.58 3.68 -2.01
CA LEU A 136 5.32 4.38 -2.29
C LEU A 136 5.05 5.53 -1.30
N LEU A 137 5.78 5.56 -0.18
CA LEU A 137 5.63 6.50 0.90
C LEU A 137 6.69 7.60 0.84
N ASP A 138 6.38 8.72 1.48
CA ASP A 138 7.27 9.86 1.68
C ASP A 138 7.42 10.13 3.18
N LYS A 139 8.65 10.06 3.68
CA LYS A 139 8.98 10.30 5.09
C LYS A 139 9.00 11.79 5.42
N GLU A 140 9.22 12.64 4.41
CA GLU A 140 9.20 14.09 4.56
C GLU A 140 7.78 14.66 4.47
N CYS A 141 6.79 13.84 4.10
CA CYS A 141 5.40 14.24 3.96
C CYS A 141 5.21 15.49 3.07
N ALA A 142 5.95 15.59 1.97
CA ALA A 142 5.91 16.75 1.07
C ALA A 142 4.53 17.00 0.42
N ILE A 143 3.63 16.03 0.51
CA ILE A 143 2.24 16.13 0.08
C ILE A 143 1.38 17.07 0.95
N LEU A 144 1.81 17.33 2.18
CA LEU A 144 1.11 18.23 3.09
C LEU A 144 1.49 19.68 2.77
N PRO A 145 0.53 20.62 2.81
CA PRO A 145 0.84 22.03 2.64
C PRO A 145 1.79 22.49 3.75
N ARG A 146 2.74 23.36 3.40
CA ARG A 146 3.66 23.99 4.35
C ARG A 146 3.03 25.19 5.03
#